data_AF-A0A1V6H0Q2-F1
#
_entry.id   AF-A0A1V6H0Q2-F1
#
_cell.length_a   1.000
_cell.length_b   1.000
_cell.length_c   1.000
_cell.angle_alpha   90.00
_cell.angle_beta   90.00
_cell.angle_gamma   90.00
#
_symmetry.space_group_name_H-M   'P 1'
#
loop_
_entity.id
_entity.type
_entity.pdbx_description
1 polymer ?
#
loop_
_entity_poly.entity_id
_entity_poly.type
_entity_poly.pdbx_seq_one_letter_code
_entity_poly.pdbx_strand_id
1 'polypeptide(L)'
;MKKAWIISILLIVSLSFAATAKNVLIESFTATWCGPCRTFDPIVNEMYDADPSVILVHYHVQNDGFDFNWTNNRINWYRNEGIPMFILDGVERKVGGSAAFYMQFQKLVTDRKAASVSNPVDISLTYKDGLVEYTLSPETPLENAQIVVLLIEDQVSDGRSLLRNVVRVAQTTTVKLLENAKKEHVQIPLKPSWRKDKLFSVVFVQKIADREVVGVAQSHRP
;
A
#
# COMPACT_ATOMS: atom_id res chain seq x y z
N MET A 1 13.46 -68.23 17.78
CA MET A 1 12.94 -67.09 18.56
C MET A 1 13.65 -65.81 18.08
N LYS A 2 13.14 -65.15 17.04
CA LYS A 2 13.77 -63.96 16.44
C LYS A 2 13.08 -62.70 16.98
N LYS A 3 13.89 -61.83 17.57
CA LYS A 3 13.51 -60.57 18.22
C LYS A 3 12.99 -59.58 17.18
N ALA A 4 11.79 -59.04 17.35
CA ALA A 4 11.30 -57.91 16.57
C ALA A 4 11.65 -56.61 17.33
N TRP A 5 12.54 -55.82 16.75
CA TRP A 5 12.89 -54.49 17.25
C TRP A 5 11.93 -53.48 16.63
N ILE A 6 11.10 -52.84 17.46
CA ILE A 6 10.20 -51.77 17.04
C ILE A 6 11.02 -50.47 17.03
N ILE A 7 11.43 -50.05 15.84
CA ILE A 7 12.02 -48.73 15.61
C ILE A 7 10.86 -47.73 15.57
N SER A 8 10.69 -46.95 16.65
CA SER A 8 9.77 -45.82 16.67
C SER A 8 10.37 -44.68 15.84
N ILE A 9 9.82 -44.48 14.64
CA ILE A 9 10.13 -43.34 13.77
C ILE A 9 9.38 -42.12 14.34
N LEU A 10 10.10 -41.19 14.96
CA LEU A 10 9.58 -39.86 15.26
C LEU A 10 9.40 -39.12 13.92
N LEU A 11 8.16 -38.99 13.45
CA LEU A 11 7.80 -38.04 12.41
C LEU A 11 7.92 -36.63 12.99
N ILE A 12 9.03 -35.96 12.72
CA ILE A 12 9.13 -34.51 12.87
C ILE A 12 8.25 -33.92 11.76
N VAL A 13 7.00 -33.62 12.07
CA VAL A 13 6.14 -32.81 11.20
C VAL A 13 6.73 -31.40 11.22
N SER A 14 7.55 -31.08 10.23
CA SER A 14 8.01 -29.72 9.99
C SER A 14 6.80 -28.90 9.56
N LEU A 15 6.21 -28.15 10.50
CA LEU A 15 5.26 -27.09 10.16
C LEU A 15 6.02 -26.04 9.36
N SER A 16 5.95 -26.14 8.04
CA SER A 16 6.34 -25.05 7.16
C SER A 16 5.32 -23.93 7.35
N PHE A 17 5.65 -22.95 8.19
CA PHE A 17 4.96 -21.66 8.17
C PHE A 17 5.24 -21.06 6.80
N ALA A 18 4.28 -21.14 5.88
CA ALA A 18 4.32 -20.35 4.67
C ALA A 18 4.28 -18.89 5.12
N ALA A 19 5.43 -18.20 5.11
CA ALA A 19 5.46 -16.77 5.31
C ALA A 19 4.54 -16.16 4.25
N THR A 20 3.46 -15.52 4.69
CA THR A 20 2.61 -14.74 3.80
C THR A 20 3.50 -13.73 3.08
N ALA A 21 3.46 -13.71 1.74
CA ALA A 21 4.29 -12.80 0.97
C ALA A 21 3.90 -11.36 1.35
N LYS A 22 4.84 -10.61 1.90
CA LYS A 22 4.63 -9.23 2.34
C LYS A 22 4.22 -8.36 1.16
N ASN A 23 3.15 -7.58 1.34
CA ASN A 23 2.79 -6.54 0.39
C ASN A 23 3.75 -5.35 0.48
N VAL A 24 4.11 -4.77 -0.66
CA VAL A 24 4.86 -3.51 -0.74
C VAL A 24 3.91 -2.40 -1.17
N LEU A 25 3.80 -1.36 -0.35
CA LEU A 25 3.04 -0.16 -0.70
C LEU A 25 3.95 0.81 -1.46
N ILE A 26 3.50 1.26 -2.63
CA ILE A 26 4.09 2.35 -3.38
C ILE A 26 3.14 3.54 -3.32
N GLU A 27 3.59 4.58 -2.64
CA GLU A 27 2.97 5.90 -2.64
C GLU A 27 3.60 6.74 -3.75
N SER A 28 2.90 6.88 -4.88
CA SER A 28 3.33 7.69 -6.02
C SER A 28 2.72 9.09 -5.95
N PHE A 29 3.56 10.12 -5.96
CA PHE A 29 3.16 11.52 -6.00
C PHE A 29 3.30 12.08 -7.42
N THR A 30 2.21 12.55 -8.00
CA THR A 30 2.10 12.90 -9.41
C THR A 30 1.23 14.14 -9.65
N ALA A 31 1.15 14.61 -10.89
CA ALA A 31 0.22 15.64 -11.32
C ALA A 31 -0.09 15.54 -12.83
N THR A 32 -1.28 15.93 -13.26
CA THR A 32 -1.73 15.89 -14.67
C THR A 32 -0.87 16.74 -15.63
N TRP A 33 -0.29 17.83 -15.12
CA TRP A 33 0.59 18.72 -15.89
C TRP A 33 2.06 18.28 -15.88
N CYS A 34 2.42 17.27 -15.08
CA CYS A 34 3.80 16.84 -14.88
C CYS A 34 4.30 16.00 -16.07
N GLY A 35 5.18 16.60 -16.89
CA GLY A 35 5.82 15.92 -18.02
C GLY A 35 6.51 14.61 -17.64
N PRO A 36 7.48 14.61 -16.69
CA PRO A 36 8.17 13.39 -16.27
C PRO A 36 7.25 12.32 -15.67
N CYS A 37 6.18 12.72 -14.96
CA CYS A 37 5.23 11.77 -14.37
C CYS A 37 4.54 10.93 -15.45
N ARG A 38 4.17 11.55 -16.58
CA ARG A 38 3.60 10.83 -17.74
C ARG A 38 4.54 9.76 -18.33
N THR A 39 5.85 9.88 -18.09
CA THR A 39 6.84 8.89 -18.53
C THR A 39 7.00 7.77 -17.50
N PHE A 40 7.03 8.08 -16.21
CA PHE A 40 7.42 7.11 -15.18
C PHE A 40 6.24 6.44 -14.46
N ASP A 41 5.08 7.10 -14.34
CA ASP A 41 3.89 6.49 -13.72
C ASP A 41 3.43 5.22 -14.46
N PRO A 42 3.46 5.14 -15.81
CA PRO A 42 3.12 3.91 -16.52
C PRO A 42 4.01 2.72 -16.16
N ILE A 43 5.30 2.95 -15.89
CA ILE A 43 6.24 1.89 -15.49
C ILE A 43 5.85 1.31 -14.13
N VAL A 44 5.46 2.16 -13.19
CA VAL A 44 5.04 1.71 -11.85
C VAL A 44 3.66 1.04 -11.92
N ASN A 45 2.76 1.51 -12.80
CA ASN A 45 1.49 0.83 -13.08
C ASN A 45 1.71 -0.58 -13.62
N GLU A 46 2.66 -0.77 -14.55
CA GLU A 46 3.00 -2.10 -15.08
C GLU A 46 3.49 -3.05 -13.97
N MET A 47 4.33 -2.57 -13.05
CA MET A 47 4.77 -3.39 -11.91
C MET A 47 3.63 -3.76 -10.97
N TYR A 48 2.69 -2.84 -10.75
CA TYR A 48 1.48 -3.10 -9.96
C TYR A 48 0.55 -4.12 -10.63
N ASP A 49 0.42 -4.06 -11.95
CA ASP A 49 -0.41 -4.98 -12.73
C ASP A 49 0.24 -6.37 -12.82
N ALA A 50 1.58 -6.45 -12.86
CA ALA A 50 2.34 -7.69 -12.96
C ALA A 50 2.47 -8.46 -11.64
N ASP A 51 2.29 -7.79 -10.49
CA ASP A 51 2.57 -8.38 -9.18
C ASP A 51 1.48 -8.07 -8.13
N PRO A 52 0.71 -9.07 -7.68
CA PRO A 52 -0.39 -8.86 -6.74
C PRO A 52 0.07 -8.43 -5.35
N SER A 53 1.34 -8.66 -4.98
CA SER A 53 1.91 -8.18 -3.72
C SER A 53 2.37 -6.73 -3.77
N VAL A 54 2.32 -6.08 -4.94
CA VAL A 54 2.53 -4.64 -5.05
C VAL A 54 1.18 -3.93 -4.94
N ILE A 55 1.11 -2.97 -4.03
CA ILE A 55 -0.04 -2.07 -3.85
C ILE A 55 0.40 -0.67 -4.26
N LEU A 56 -0.33 -0.04 -5.17
CA LEU A 56 0.03 1.26 -5.74
C LEU A 56 -1.10 2.25 -5.52
N VAL A 57 -0.74 3.44 -5.06
CA VAL A 57 -1.64 4.58 -4.96
C VAL A 57 -1.00 5.80 -5.62
N HIS A 58 -1.79 6.54 -6.41
CA HIS A 58 -1.37 7.80 -7.00
C HIS A 58 -2.00 8.97 -6.25
N TYR A 59 -1.18 9.71 -5.53
CA TYR A 59 -1.52 10.98 -4.92
C TYR A 59 -1.26 12.10 -5.90
N HIS A 60 -2.33 12.66 -6.41
CA HIS A 60 -2.28 13.90 -7.15
C HIS A 60 -2.02 15.08 -6.20
N VAL A 61 -1.14 15.98 -6.60
CA VAL A 61 -0.67 17.12 -5.79
C VAL A 61 -0.57 18.41 -6.60
N GLN A 62 -0.41 19.54 -5.90
CA GLN A 62 -0.07 20.84 -6.48
C GLN A 62 -1.12 21.38 -7.46
N ASN A 63 -2.39 21.41 -7.03
CA ASN A 63 -3.53 22.03 -7.72
C ASN A 63 -3.74 21.52 -9.15
N ASP A 64 -3.68 20.21 -9.35
CA ASP A 64 -3.81 19.59 -10.67
C ASP A 64 -5.25 19.17 -11.01
N GLY A 65 -6.19 19.41 -10.08
CA GLY A 65 -7.62 19.12 -10.20
C GLY A 65 -8.05 17.81 -9.54
N PHE A 66 -7.11 16.93 -9.18
CA PHE A 66 -7.38 15.70 -8.43
C PHE A 66 -6.78 15.70 -7.02
N ASP A 67 -5.93 16.68 -6.72
CA ASP A 67 -5.36 16.88 -5.41
C ASP A 67 -6.38 17.40 -4.37
N PHE A 68 -6.03 17.23 -3.10
CA PHE A 68 -6.76 17.80 -1.98
C PHE A 68 -5.81 18.01 -0.81
N ASN A 69 -6.27 18.69 0.25
CA ASN A 69 -5.42 19.07 1.38
C ASN A 69 -4.61 17.89 1.95
N TRP A 70 -5.20 16.69 2.02
CA TRP A 70 -4.51 15.53 2.56
C TRP A 70 -3.33 15.09 1.67
N THR A 71 -3.49 15.00 0.35
CA THR A 71 -2.40 14.56 -0.55
C THR A 71 -1.25 15.57 -0.59
N ASN A 72 -1.58 16.86 -0.58
CA ASN A 72 -0.59 17.93 -0.47
C ASN A 72 0.14 17.91 0.88
N ASN A 73 -0.55 17.62 1.98
CA ASN A 73 0.11 17.45 3.28
C ASN A 73 0.94 16.17 3.34
N ARG A 74 0.50 15.10 2.68
CA ARG A 74 1.22 13.82 2.63
C ARG A 74 2.58 13.96 1.93
N ILE A 75 2.64 14.63 0.77
CA ILE A 75 3.93 14.88 0.10
C ILE A 75 4.85 15.77 0.93
N ASN A 76 4.29 16.79 1.61
CA ASN A 76 5.05 17.68 2.49
C ASN A 76 5.57 16.97 3.74
N TRP A 77 4.82 16.03 4.31
CA TRP A 77 5.27 15.19 5.42
C TRP A 77 6.52 14.38 5.03
N TYR A 78 6.57 13.93 3.78
CA TYR A 78 7.76 13.34 3.17
C TYR A 78 8.79 14.35 2.68
N ARG A 79 8.70 15.65 2.98
CA ARG A 79 9.65 16.67 2.48
C ARG A 79 9.69 16.65 0.95
N ASN A 80 8.70 17.31 0.34
CA ASN A 80 8.57 17.40 -1.12
C ASN A 80 9.88 17.87 -1.78
N GLU A 81 10.41 17.05 -2.68
CA GLU A 81 11.65 17.31 -3.46
C GLU A 81 11.38 17.36 -4.97
N GLY A 82 10.11 17.39 -5.39
CA GLY A 82 9.68 17.37 -6.78
C GLY A 82 8.91 16.10 -7.15
N ILE A 83 8.20 16.15 -8.29
CA ILE A 83 7.40 15.02 -8.81
C ILE A 83 7.90 14.59 -10.21
N PRO A 84 7.83 13.28 -10.55
CA PRO A 84 7.27 12.21 -9.74
C PRO A 84 8.17 11.86 -8.56
N MET A 85 7.56 11.58 -7.41
CA MET A 85 8.23 11.05 -6.23
C MET A 85 7.51 9.79 -5.80
N PHE A 86 8.27 8.76 -5.47
CA PHE A 86 7.75 7.47 -5.02
C PHE A 86 8.29 7.19 -3.63
N ILE A 87 7.42 6.77 -2.73
CA ILE A 87 7.79 6.29 -1.41
C ILE A 87 7.35 4.83 -1.28
N LEU A 88 8.29 3.93 -1.02
CA LEU A 88 8.01 2.51 -0.82
C LEU A 88 8.03 2.19 0.67
N ASP A 89 6.95 1.59 1.17
CA ASP A 89 6.69 1.28 2.58
C ASP A 89 6.99 2.45 3.54
N GLY A 90 6.84 3.69 3.07
CA GLY A 90 7.10 4.90 3.85
C GLY A 90 8.58 5.24 4.13
N VAL A 91 9.52 4.36 3.78
CA VAL A 91 10.94 4.48 4.18
C VAL A 91 11.92 4.61 3.02
N GLU A 92 11.60 4.04 1.85
CA GLU A 92 12.47 4.08 0.68
C GLU A 92 11.96 5.13 -0.31
N ARG A 93 12.84 5.99 -0.82
CA ARG A 93 12.44 7.14 -1.65
C ARG A 93 13.11 7.09 -3.02
N LYS A 94 12.32 7.33 -4.07
CA LYS A 94 12.82 7.64 -5.41
C LYS A 94 12.19 8.91 -5.94
N VAL A 95 13.01 9.92 -6.26
CA VAL A 95 12.56 11.14 -6.96
C VAL A 95 13.01 11.09 -8.42
N GLY A 96 12.11 11.45 -9.33
CA GLY A 96 12.32 11.46 -10.77
C GLY A 96 12.72 10.09 -11.35
N GLY A 97 13.15 10.09 -12.60
CA GLY A 97 13.58 8.88 -13.29
C GLY A 97 14.66 9.14 -14.32
N SER A 98 15.20 8.04 -14.85
CA SER A 98 16.20 8.00 -15.90
C SER A 98 15.86 6.88 -16.89
N ALA A 99 16.66 6.68 -17.93
CA ALA A 99 16.50 5.54 -18.83
C ALA A 99 16.58 4.17 -18.10
N ALA A 100 17.27 4.10 -16.96
CA ALA A 100 17.38 2.89 -16.15
C ALA A 100 16.29 2.77 -15.06
N PHE A 101 15.26 3.62 -15.08
CA PHE A 101 14.27 3.71 -14.00
C PHE A 101 13.60 2.37 -13.69
N TYR A 102 13.19 1.61 -14.70
CA TYR A 102 12.55 0.30 -14.49
C TYR A 102 13.41 -0.62 -13.63
N MET A 103 14.68 -0.85 -14.02
CA MET A 103 15.57 -1.75 -13.28
C MET A 103 15.87 -1.25 -11.87
N GLN A 104 16.09 0.07 -11.72
CA GLN A 104 16.33 0.68 -10.41
C GLN A 104 15.12 0.49 -9.49
N PHE A 105 13.93 0.78 -10.01
CA PHE A 105 12.69 0.73 -9.24
C PHE A 105 12.27 -0.72 -8.91
N GLN A 106 12.45 -1.65 -9.85
CA GLN A 106 12.24 -3.08 -9.62
C GLN A 106 13.14 -3.60 -8.50
N LYS A 107 14.40 -3.14 -8.45
CA LYS A 107 15.32 -3.49 -7.35
C LYS A 107 14.78 -2.98 -6.01
N LEU A 108 14.33 -1.72 -5.93
CA LEU A 108 13.75 -1.17 -4.70
C LEU A 108 12.54 -1.98 -4.21
N VAL A 109 11.63 -2.36 -5.12
CA VAL A 109 10.48 -3.21 -4.78
C VAL A 109 10.94 -4.57 -4.27
N THR A 110 11.91 -5.19 -4.93
CA THR A 110 12.45 -6.50 -4.54
C THR A 110 13.12 -6.45 -3.16
N ASP A 111 13.94 -5.42 -2.92
CA ASP A 111 14.60 -5.21 -1.63
C ASP A 111 13.56 -5.02 -0.52
N ARG A 112 12.48 -4.25 -0.77
CA ARG A 112 11.40 -4.04 0.20
C ARG A 112 10.58 -5.28 0.50
N LYS A 113 10.40 -6.18 -0.47
CA LYS A 113 9.78 -7.50 -0.25
C LYS A 113 10.62 -8.41 0.64
N ALA A 114 11.94 -8.36 0.47
CA ALA A 114 12.88 -9.16 1.25
C ALA A 114 13.17 -8.57 2.64
N ALA A 115 12.89 -7.29 2.85
CA ALA A 115 13.15 -6.60 4.11
C ALA A 115 12.25 -7.10 5.24
N SER A 116 12.85 -7.44 6.39
CA SER A 116 12.14 -7.67 7.63
C SER A 116 11.47 -6.38 8.12
N VAL A 117 10.24 -6.49 8.59
CA VAL A 117 9.46 -5.38 9.15
C VAL A 117 9.33 -5.59 10.64
N SER A 118 9.55 -4.53 11.41
CA SER A 118 9.36 -4.57 12.86
C SER A 118 7.89 -4.28 13.20
N ASN A 119 7.33 -5.06 14.12
CA ASN A 119 5.92 -4.98 14.53
C ASN A 119 4.92 -5.13 13.36
N PRO A 120 5.01 -6.22 12.58
CA PRO A 120 4.10 -6.42 11.45
C PRO A 120 2.64 -6.44 11.91
N VAL A 121 1.77 -5.91 11.05
CA VAL A 121 0.32 -5.88 11.25
C VAL A 121 -0.36 -6.50 10.04
N ASP A 122 -1.00 -7.64 10.26
CA ASP A 122 -1.86 -8.25 9.25
C ASP A 122 -3.16 -7.45 9.11
N ILE A 123 -3.63 -7.29 7.88
CA ILE A 123 -4.84 -6.51 7.59
C ILE A 123 -5.78 -7.34 6.72
N SER A 124 -6.96 -7.64 7.26
CA SER A 124 -8.11 -8.11 6.48
C SER A 124 -8.95 -6.89 6.07
N LEU A 125 -9.34 -6.80 4.81
CA LEU A 125 -10.02 -5.62 4.24
C LEU A 125 -11.11 -6.03 3.26
N THR A 126 -12.29 -5.44 3.40
CA THR A 126 -13.36 -5.47 2.40
C THR A 126 -13.82 -4.06 2.07
N TYR A 127 -14.27 -3.88 0.83
CA TYR A 127 -14.88 -2.65 0.36
C TYR A 127 -16.17 -2.99 -0.39
N LYS A 128 -17.24 -2.28 -0.07
CA LYS A 128 -18.51 -2.35 -0.81
C LYS A 128 -19.28 -1.05 -0.69
N ASP A 129 -19.60 -0.42 -1.82
CA ASP A 129 -20.50 0.75 -1.90
C ASP A 129 -20.16 1.89 -0.91
N GLY A 130 -18.86 2.21 -0.79
CA GLY A 130 -18.38 3.26 0.12
C GLY A 130 -18.12 2.79 1.56
N LEU A 131 -18.56 1.59 1.94
CA LEU A 131 -18.22 0.98 3.23
C LEU A 131 -16.87 0.28 3.11
N VAL A 132 -15.91 0.71 3.93
CA VAL A 132 -14.61 0.06 4.11
C VAL A 132 -14.63 -0.62 5.47
N GLU A 133 -14.57 -1.95 5.52
CA GLU A 133 -14.42 -2.70 6.77
C GLU A 133 -13.02 -3.33 6.81
N TYR A 134 -12.34 -3.20 7.94
CA TYR A 134 -11.02 -3.79 8.09
C TYR A 134 -10.77 -4.32 9.50
N THR A 135 -9.93 -5.33 9.59
CA THR A 135 -9.41 -5.88 10.85
C THR A 135 -7.90 -5.78 10.84
N LEU A 136 -7.35 -5.11 11.85
CA LEU A 136 -5.91 -5.02 12.10
C LEU A 136 -5.52 -6.08 13.11
N SER A 137 -4.52 -6.89 12.82
CA SER A 137 -4.01 -7.96 13.69
C SER A 137 -2.51 -7.76 13.91
N PRO A 138 -2.10 -7.02 14.95
CA PRO A 138 -0.69 -6.84 15.26
C PRO A 138 -0.08 -8.18 15.74
N GLU A 139 1.09 -8.58 15.22
CA GLU A 139 1.81 -9.73 15.76
C GLU A 139 2.48 -9.43 17.10
N THR A 140 2.84 -8.16 17.30
CA THR A 140 3.41 -7.63 18.54
C THR A 140 2.84 -6.24 18.81
N PRO A 141 2.78 -5.79 20.08
CA PRO A 141 2.33 -4.44 20.42
C PRO A 141 2.99 -3.37 19.55
N LEU A 142 2.18 -2.52 18.93
CA LEU A 142 2.64 -1.43 18.10
C LEU A 142 2.26 -0.09 18.74
N GLU A 143 3.25 0.74 19.02
CA GLU A 143 3.06 2.07 19.58
C GLU A 143 3.18 3.17 18.52
N ASN A 144 2.51 4.30 18.78
CA ASN A 144 2.67 5.55 18.04
C ASN A 144 2.60 5.37 16.51
N ALA A 145 1.50 4.80 16.06
CA ALA A 145 1.22 4.55 14.66
C ALA A 145 0.06 5.41 14.15
N GLN A 146 -0.12 5.42 12.84
CA GLN A 146 -1.30 5.93 12.18
C GLN A 146 -1.88 4.87 11.26
N ILE A 147 -3.20 4.77 11.26
CA ILE A 147 -3.97 3.98 10.30
C ILE A 147 -4.39 4.95 9.20
N VAL A 148 -4.12 4.59 7.95
CA VAL A 148 -4.54 5.36 6.78
C VAL A 148 -5.53 4.52 5.98
N VAL A 149 -6.69 5.09 5.72
CA VAL A 149 -7.76 4.49 4.91
C VAL A 149 -7.92 5.34 3.66
N LEU A 150 -7.77 4.73 2.49
CA LEU A 150 -7.87 5.38 1.19
C LEU A 150 -9.05 4.82 0.40
N LEU A 151 -9.79 5.70 -0.28
CA LEU A 151 -10.67 5.33 -1.40
C LEU A 151 -9.97 5.74 -2.69
N ILE A 152 -9.89 4.81 -3.62
CA ILE A 152 -9.16 4.94 -4.87
C ILE A 152 -10.12 4.73 -6.03
N GLU A 153 -9.97 5.52 -7.08
CA GLU A 153 -10.67 5.34 -8.36
C GLU A 153 -9.65 5.03 -9.46
N ASP A 154 -9.83 3.89 -10.14
CA ASP A 154 -9.00 3.51 -11.26
C ASP A 154 -9.50 4.07 -12.61
N GLN A 155 -8.56 4.19 -13.56
CA GLN A 155 -8.79 4.57 -14.96
C GLN A 155 -9.49 5.93 -15.16
N VAL A 156 -9.27 6.88 -14.27
CA VAL A 156 -9.91 8.21 -14.28
C VAL A 156 -9.48 8.98 -15.53
N SER A 157 -10.42 9.53 -16.31
CA SER A 157 -10.03 10.38 -17.43
C SER A 157 -9.60 11.77 -16.96
N ASP A 158 -8.46 12.24 -17.45
CA ASP A 158 -8.01 13.64 -17.32
C ASP A 158 -8.21 14.44 -18.62
N GLY A 159 -8.92 13.86 -19.60
CA GLY A 159 -9.11 14.40 -20.95
C GLY A 159 -7.98 14.09 -21.93
N ARG A 160 -6.88 13.46 -21.50
CA ARG A 160 -5.72 13.08 -22.34
C ARG A 160 -5.38 11.61 -22.23
N SER A 161 -5.52 11.03 -21.04
CA SER A 161 -5.22 9.64 -20.73
C SER A 161 -6.18 9.11 -19.65
N LEU A 162 -5.96 7.86 -19.25
CA LEU A 162 -6.62 7.25 -18.10
C LEU A 162 -5.62 7.15 -16.96
N LEU A 163 -5.80 8.00 -15.94
CA LEU A 163 -5.04 7.99 -14.71
C LEU A 163 -5.38 6.73 -13.92
N ARG A 164 -4.35 6.02 -13.45
CA ARG A 164 -4.53 4.80 -12.66
C ARG A 164 -4.55 5.12 -11.17
N ASN A 165 -5.24 4.29 -10.39
CA ASN A 165 -5.20 4.28 -8.92
C ASN A 165 -5.24 5.67 -8.25
N VAL A 166 -6.12 6.57 -8.71
CA VAL A 166 -6.18 7.94 -8.20
C VAL A 166 -6.86 7.97 -6.84
N VAL A 167 -6.17 8.49 -5.83
CA VAL A 167 -6.74 8.63 -4.48
C VAL A 167 -7.81 9.72 -4.48
N ARG A 168 -9.02 9.36 -4.06
CA ARG A 168 -10.20 10.25 -3.97
C ARG A 168 -10.46 10.75 -2.57
N VAL A 169 -10.24 9.88 -1.59
CA VAL A 169 -10.46 10.16 -0.18
C VAL A 169 -9.32 9.53 0.60
N ALA A 170 -8.87 10.23 1.63
CA ALA A 170 -7.95 9.71 2.61
C ALA A 170 -8.43 10.09 4.01
N GLN A 171 -8.38 9.15 4.93
CA GLN A 171 -8.62 9.36 6.36
C GLN A 171 -7.44 8.81 7.15
N THR A 172 -7.05 9.53 8.21
CA THR A 172 -5.93 9.14 9.06
C THR A 172 -6.37 9.15 10.51
N THR A 173 -6.12 8.04 11.21
CA THR A 173 -6.39 7.89 12.63
C THR A 173 -5.10 7.55 13.35
N THR A 174 -4.67 8.41 14.27
CA THR A 174 -3.52 8.11 15.14
C THR A 174 -3.90 7.07 16.20
N VAL A 175 -3.01 6.12 16.42
CA VAL A 175 -3.13 5.06 17.42
C VAL A 175 -1.93 5.14 18.36
N LYS A 176 -2.20 5.37 19.65
CA LYS A 176 -1.14 5.38 20.67
C LYS A 176 -0.55 3.98 20.88
N LEU A 177 -1.43 2.97 20.91
CA LEU A 177 -1.07 1.58 21.18
C LEU A 177 -2.07 0.64 20.49
N LEU A 178 -1.56 -0.33 19.75
CA LEU A 178 -2.30 -1.40 19.09
C LEU A 178 -1.73 -2.74 19.56
N GLU A 179 -2.39 -3.37 20.53
CA GLU A 179 -1.94 -4.64 21.14
C GLU A 179 -2.76 -5.84 20.70
N ASN A 180 -4.04 -5.63 20.41
CA ASN A 180 -5.00 -6.68 20.12
C ASN A 180 -5.60 -6.47 18.74
N ALA A 181 -6.14 -7.55 18.17
CA ALA A 181 -6.89 -7.47 16.94
C ALA A 181 -8.03 -6.45 17.07
N LYS A 182 -8.15 -5.57 16.08
CA LYS A 182 -9.09 -4.45 16.10
C LYS A 182 -9.88 -4.40 14.79
N LYS A 183 -11.19 -4.64 14.87
CA LYS A 183 -12.12 -4.46 13.75
C LYS A 183 -12.65 -3.03 13.76
N GLU A 184 -12.62 -2.39 12.60
CA GLU A 184 -13.07 -1.01 12.38
C GLU A 184 -13.82 -0.92 11.05
N HIS A 185 -14.52 0.20 10.87
CA HIS A 185 -15.12 0.53 9.58
C HIS A 185 -15.11 2.04 9.34
N VAL A 186 -15.14 2.40 8.06
CA VAL A 186 -15.28 3.78 7.61
C VAL A 186 -16.35 3.83 6.52
N GLN A 187 -17.37 4.66 6.69
CA GLN A 187 -18.32 4.97 5.65
C GLN A 187 -17.85 6.21 4.88
N ILE A 188 -17.62 6.05 3.58
CA ILE A 188 -17.18 7.13 2.70
C ILE A 188 -18.37 7.56 1.82
N PRO A 189 -18.81 8.82 1.88
CA PRO A 189 -19.81 9.33 0.96
C PRO A 189 -19.28 9.35 -0.48
N LEU A 190 -19.94 8.61 -1.37
CA LEU A 190 -19.53 8.52 -2.77
C LEU A 190 -20.07 9.71 -3.58
N LYS A 191 -19.23 10.33 -4.41
CA LYS A 191 -19.68 11.37 -5.34
C LYS A 191 -20.33 10.73 -6.57
N PRO A 192 -21.45 11.27 -7.09
CA PRO A 192 -22.10 10.75 -8.29
C PRO A 192 -21.21 10.73 -9.54
N SER A 193 -20.21 11.62 -9.60
CA SER A 193 -19.25 11.70 -10.71
C SER A 193 -18.21 10.58 -10.73
N TRP A 194 -18.08 9.80 -9.65
CA TRP A 194 -17.12 8.69 -9.58
C TRP A 194 -17.70 7.42 -10.19
N ARG A 195 -16.87 6.69 -10.92
CA ARG A 195 -17.24 5.38 -11.48
C ARG A 195 -17.14 4.32 -10.42
N LYS A 196 -18.29 3.93 -9.88
CA LYS A 196 -18.39 2.99 -8.74
C LYS A 196 -17.76 1.63 -9.02
N ASP A 197 -17.84 1.16 -10.25
CA ASP A 197 -17.21 -0.08 -10.73
C ASP A 197 -15.70 0.04 -10.86
N LYS A 198 -15.11 1.22 -10.63
CA LYS A 198 -13.65 1.44 -10.60
C LYS A 198 -13.14 1.87 -9.24
N LEU A 199 -13.99 1.81 -8.21
CA LEU A 199 -13.61 2.14 -6.84
C LEU A 199 -13.10 0.91 -6.09
N PHE A 200 -12.02 1.10 -5.34
CA PHE A 200 -11.50 0.12 -4.38
C PHE A 200 -10.81 0.85 -3.23
N SER A 201 -10.46 0.13 -2.16
CA SER A 201 -9.83 0.71 -0.97
C SER A 201 -8.45 0.12 -0.68
N VAL A 202 -7.59 0.94 -0.09
CA VAL A 202 -6.32 0.53 0.52
C VAL A 202 -6.34 0.98 1.98
N VAL A 203 -5.92 0.09 2.86
CA VAL A 203 -5.69 0.41 4.28
C VAL A 203 -4.27 0.03 4.64
N PHE A 204 -3.56 0.92 5.32
CA PHE A 204 -2.24 0.63 5.84
C PHE A 204 -2.01 1.19 7.24
N VAL A 205 -1.10 0.55 7.97
CA VAL A 205 -0.64 0.98 9.29
C VAL A 205 0.81 1.43 9.14
N GLN A 206 1.10 2.62 9.66
CA GLN A 206 2.39 3.27 9.52
C GLN A 206 2.87 3.82 10.85
N LYS A 207 4.12 3.51 11.21
CA LYS A 207 4.79 4.11 12.37
C LYS A 207 5.00 5.61 12.16
N ILE A 208 4.77 6.42 13.18
CA ILE A 208 4.96 7.88 13.08
C ILE A 208 6.44 8.25 13.18
N ALA A 209 7.21 7.50 13.99
CA ALA A 209 8.60 7.83 14.33
C ALA A 209 9.56 7.72 13.12
N ASP A 210 9.50 6.61 12.40
CA ASP A 210 10.38 6.28 11.26
C ASP A 210 9.64 6.22 9.92
N ARG A 211 8.30 6.36 9.95
CA ARG A 211 7.41 6.30 8.77
C ARG A 211 7.31 4.92 8.15
N GLU A 212 7.83 3.86 8.76
CA GLU A 212 7.70 2.52 8.19
C GLU A 212 6.24 2.07 8.15
N VAL A 213 5.81 1.64 6.97
CA VAL A 213 4.54 0.94 6.78
C VAL A 213 4.74 -0.51 7.23
N VAL A 214 4.02 -0.88 8.28
CA VAL A 214 4.17 -2.18 8.94
C VAL A 214 3.08 -3.19 8.56
N GLY A 215 2.08 -2.74 7.80
CA GLY A 215 1.00 -3.55 7.29
C GLY A 215 0.23 -2.79 6.23
N VAL A 216 -0.13 -3.45 5.13
CA VAL A 216 -0.93 -2.85 4.06
C VAL A 216 -1.77 -3.92 3.36
N ALA A 217 -3.03 -3.59 3.12
CA ALA A 217 -3.94 -4.41 2.34
C ALA A 217 -4.74 -3.55 1.37
N GLN A 218 -5.22 -4.22 0.33
CA GLN A 218 -6.07 -3.63 -0.70
C GLN A 218 -7.30 -4.52 -0.87
N SER A 219 -8.47 -3.91 -1.05
CA SER A 219 -9.68 -4.65 -1.40
C SER A 219 -9.58 -5.18 -2.85
N HIS A 220 -10.54 -6.01 -3.25
CA HIS A 220 -10.60 -6.50 -4.63
C HIS A 220 -10.47 -5.37 -5.67
N ARG A 221 -9.62 -5.60 -6.68
CA ARG A 221 -9.43 -4.72 -7.83
C ARG A 221 -10.58 -4.94 -8.82
N PRO A 222 -11.25 -3.89 -9.30
CA PRO A 222 -12.23 -3.99 -10.37
C PRO A 222 -11.62 -4.14 -11.78
#